data_AF-A0A1Q8SN70-F1
#
_entry.id   AF-A0A1Q8SN70-F1
#
_cell.length_a   1.000
_cell.length_b   1.000
_cell.length_c   1.000
_cell.angle_alpha   90.00
_cell.angle_beta   90.00
_cell.angle_gamma   90.00
#
_symmetry.space_group_name_H-M   'P 1'
#
loop_
_entity.id
_entity.type
_entity.pdbx_description
1 polymer ?
#
loop_
_entity_poly.entity_id
_entity_poly.type
_entity_poly.pdbx_seq_one_letter_code
_entity_poly.pdbx_strand_id
1 'polypeptide(L)'
;MFLALSGVADGYGPECDTEVSAFDGAFGGSIVMTRRLESLSFYLSANECLVEGEGSGVVMASSTPLGLWGGVDPSRGEIIDPHHPLCGESLVGRALVVPHDQGSDIGGAVLLEAIYAGQAPALIVLDRADGIIALGAIVAEEVLSLSVPIVVLDAARFALAQSARLITLHRGRQLVLSGPHLAGLANVIAGGELGHEQPPATAANDGFALSPRDRRCLDGENGPAARAAMRVVLRMARLQGACELVDVARVAFDGYRYAGPAGLAVAERLAGWEKAADRPGPVDTVATPEASKRLLELCQRLGGSPVSTAAPSARHPPWPWLLGLCIAVTGRAPALADGRPGSGLPFSG
;
A
#
# COMPACT_ATOMS: atom_id res chain seq x y z
N MET A 1 4.31 7.55 -79.64
CA MET A 1 4.26 6.43 -78.67
C MET A 1 3.23 6.85 -77.62
N PHE A 2 2.11 6.11 -77.53
CA PHE A 2 0.83 6.39 -76.86
C PHE A 2 0.95 6.98 -75.43
N LEU A 3 0.29 8.09 -75.02
CA LEU A 3 -1.14 8.40 -74.76
C LEU A 3 -1.75 7.79 -73.46
N ALA A 4 -2.07 8.68 -72.49
CA ALA A 4 -3.28 8.76 -71.61
C ALA A 4 -3.64 7.54 -70.69
N LEU A 5 -4.28 7.58 -69.50
CA LEU A 5 -5.24 8.45 -68.76
C LEU A 5 -5.33 7.96 -67.27
N SER A 6 -5.86 8.81 -66.37
CA SER A 6 -6.78 8.62 -65.19
C SER A 6 -6.84 7.26 -64.43
N GLY A 7 -7.13 7.11 -63.13
CA GLY A 7 -7.75 7.90 -62.07
C GLY A 7 -8.19 6.97 -60.92
N VAL A 8 -8.37 7.54 -59.72
CA VAL A 8 -8.96 7.12 -58.42
C VAL A 8 -9.94 5.92 -58.38
N ALA A 9 -9.83 5.03 -57.36
CA ALA A 9 -10.86 4.72 -56.31
C ALA A 9 -10.73 3.34 -55.61
N ASP A 10 -10.82 3.36 -54.27
CA ASP A 10 -11.45 2.44 -53.29
C ASP A 10 -11.15 0.92 -53.15
N GLY A 11 -10.89 0.52 -51.89
CA GLY A 11 -11.73 -0.49 -51.20
C GLY A 11 -11.14 -1.87 -50.86
N TYR A 12 -11.02 -2.16 -49.54
CA TYR A 12 -11.29 -3.43 -48.82
C TYR A 12 -10.81 -4.81 -49.35
N GLY A 13 -10.15 -5.61 -48.50
CA GLY A 13 -10.17 -7.09 -48.61
C GLY A 13 -9.00 -7.86 -47.94
N PRO A 14 -9.19 -9.14 -47.55
CA PRO A 14 -8.79 -9.64 -46.22
C PRO A 14 -7.97 -10.96 -46.21
N GLU A 15 -7.81 -11.54 -45.00
CA GLU A 15 -7.67 -12.98 -44.66
C GLU A 15 -6.40 -13.76 -45.08
N CYS A 16 -5.77 -14.41 -44.09
CA CYS A 16 -4.85 -15.54 -44.28
C CYS A 16 -5.19 -16.63 -43.25
N ASP A 17 -6.12 -17.48 -43.69
CA ASP A 17 -6.15 -18.93 -43.60
C ASP A 17 -5.40 -19.65 -42.47
N THR A 18 -6.22 -20.38 -41.69
CA THR A 18 -5.78 -21.49 -40.85
C THR A 18 -6.00 -22.76 -41.65
N GLU A 19 -4.93 -23.47 -42.01
CA GLU A 19 -5.03 -24.78 -42.65
C GLU A 19 -5.56 -25.82 -41.63
N VAL A 20 -6.73 -26.39 -41.96
CA VAL A 20 -7.27 -27.58 -41.30
C VAL A 20 -6.93 -28.78 -42.15
N SER A 21 -5.95 -29.58 -41.72
CA SER A 21 -5.79 -30.95 -42.19
C SER A 21 -6.37 -31.89 -41.13
N ALA A 22 -7.56 -32.43 -41.37
CA ALA A 22 -8.12 -33.52 -40.57
C ALA A 22 -8.29 -34.76 -41.46
N PHE A 23 -7.50 -35.77 -41.12
CA PHE A 23 -7.55 -37.15 -41.59
C PHE A 23 -8.85 -37.80 -41.10
N ASP A 24 -9.54 -38.50 -41.99
CA ASP A 24 -10.74 -39.27 -41.67
C ASP A 24 -10.35 -40.50 -40.82
N GLY A 25 -11.00 -40.65 -39.67
CA GLY A 25 -10.60 -41.60 -38.63
C GLY A 25 -11.54 -41.56 -37.44
N ALA A 26 -12.73 -42.13 -37.64
CA ALA A 26 -13.75 -42.30 -36.61
C ALA A 26 -13.23 -43.10 -35.41
N PHE A 27 -13.02 -42.45 -34.26
CA PHE A 27 -13.12 -43.08 -32.94
C PHE A 27 -13.61 -42.05 -31.91
N GLY A 28 -14.69 -42.42 -31.21
CA GLY A 28 -15.35 -41.60 -30.22
C GLY A 28 -14.45 -41.24 -29.04
N GLY A 29 -14.50 -39.96 -28.68
CA GLY A 29 -13.96 -39.41 -27.45
C GLY A 29 -14.31 -37.94 -27.42
N SER A 30 -15.25 -37.56 -26.56
CA SER A 30 -15.53 -36.15 -26.29
C SER A 30 -14.27 -35.56 -25.64
N ILE A 31 -13.45 -34.84 -26.41
CA ILE A 31 -12.29 -34.11 -25.89
C ILE A 31 -12.87 -32.90 -25.15
N VAL A 32 -13.11 -33.06 -23.85
CA VAL A 32 -13.33 -31.93 -22.94
C VAL A 32 -12.00 -31.22 -22.80
N MET A 33 -11.78 -30.21 -23.64
CA MET A 33 -10.62 -29.33 -23.59
C MET A 33 -10.74 -28.46 -22.33
N THR A 34 -10.30 -28.98 -21.19
CA THR A 34 -10.21 -28.24 -19.94
C THR A 34 -9.07 -27.24 -20.08
N ARG A 35 -9.39 -26.00 -20.46
CA ARG A 35 -8.43 -24.89 -20.32
C ARG A 35 -8.09 -24.79 -18.83
N ARG A 36 -6.89 -25.23 -18.44
CA ARG A 36 -6.33 -24.88 -17.13
C ARG A 36 -6.17 -23.37 -17.14
N LEU A 37 -7.04 -22.66 -16.42
CA LEU A 37 -6.82 -21.26 -16.08
C LEU A 37 -5.60 -21.21 -15.17
N GLU A 38 -4.43 -20.97 -15.77
CA GLU A 38 -3.18 -20.81 -15.04
C GLU A 38 -2.98 -19.40 -14.51
N SER A 39 -3.80 -18.44 -14.95
CA SER A 39 -3.75 -17.05 -14.50
C SER A 39 -5.12 -16.37 -14.55
N LEU A 40 -5.36 -15.50 -13.58
CA LEU A 40 -6.53 -14.63 -13.45
C LEU A 40 -6.03 -13.19 -13.36
N SER A 41 -6.70 -12.26 -14.02
CA SER A 41 -6.34 -10.84 -13.99
C SER A 41 -7.54 -9.98 -13.63
N PHE A 42 -7.34 -9.01 -12.73
CA PHE A 42 -8.34 -8.06 -12.27
C PHE A 42 -7.79 -6.64 -12.35
N TYR A 43 -8.66 -5.65 -12.51
CA TYR A 43 -8.30 -4.24 -12.32
C TYR A 43 -8.81 -3.78 -10.96
N LEU A 44 -7.94 -3.15 -10.17
CA LEU A 44 -8.29 -2.65 -8.86
C LEU A 44 -8.78 -1.20 -8.95
N SER A 45 -9.81 -0.89 -8.18
CA SER A 45 -10.23 0.48 -7.89
C SER A 45 -9.19 1.20 -7.03
N ALA A 46 -9.35 2.52 -6.88
CA ALA A 46 -8.40 3.31 -6.09
C ALA A 46 -8.56 3.05 -4.58
N ASN A 47 -9.71 2.52 -4.15
CA ASN A 47 -9.94 2.13 -2.76
C ASN A 47 -9.36 0.75 -2.44
N GLU A 48 -9.17 -0.08 -3.46
CA GLU A 48 -8.55 -1.41 -3.33
C GLU A 48 -7.02 -1.34 -3.46
N CYS A 49 -6.45 -0.21 -3.89
CA CYS A 49 -5.02 -0.01 -3.99
C CYS A 49 -4.60 1.14 -3.08
N LEU A 50 -4.19 0.82 -1.86
CA LEU A 50 -3.85 1.82 -0.83
C LEU A 50 -2.52 2.52 -1.12
N VAL A 51 -1.58 1.74 -1.68
CA VAL A 51 -0.27 2.20 -2.12
C VAL A 51 -0.05 1.66 -3.52
N GLU A 52 0.14 2.58 -4.48
CA GLU A 52 0.40 2.23 -5.87
C GLU A 52 1.83 1.71 -6.02
N GLY A 53 2.06 0.92 -7.05
CA GLY A 53 3.38 0.40 -7.34
C GLY A 53 3.35 -0.79 -8.28
N GLU A 54 4.52 -1.40 -8.42
CA GLU A 54 4.71 -2.64 -9.17
C GLU A 54 5.41 -3.62 -8.25
N GLY A 55 4.98 -4.87 -8.29
CA GLY A 55 5.54 -5.92 -7.45
C GLY A 55 5.20 -7.27 -8.02
N SER A 56 6.16 -8.20 -7.98
CA SER A 56 5.93 -9.59 -8.31
C SER A 56 6.62 -10.45 -7.26
N GLY A 57 5.87 -11.41 -6.69
CA GLY A 57 6.39 -12.24 -5.63
C GLY A 57 5.71 -13.60 -5.57
N VAL A 58 6.48 -14.60 -5.14
CA VAL A 58 5.90 -15.91 -4.78
C VAL A 58 5.02 -15.71 -3.55
N VAL A 59 3.82 -16.29 -3.60
CA VAL A 59 2.83 -16.13 -2.53
C VAL A 59 3.34 -16.72 -1.23
N MET A 60 3.23 -15.89 -0.19
CA MET A 60 3.37 -16.26 1.20
C MET A 60 2.05 -15.89 1.88
N ALA A 61 1.19 -16.89 2.05
CA ALA A 61 -0.18 -16.69 2.51
C ALA A 61 -0.39 -17.24 3.92
N SER A 62 -1.19 -16.54 4.72
CA SER A 62 -1.70 -17.00 6.01
C SER A 62 -3.14 -16.53 6.17
N SER A 63 -4.00 -17.38 6.73
CA SER A 63 -5.33 -16.97 7.20
C SER A 63 -5.30 -16.33 8.60
N THR A 64 -4.15 -16.36 9.26
CA THR A 64 -3.92 -15.72 10.57
C THR A 64 -3.43 -14.29 10.35
N PRO A 65 -4.00 -13.28 11.05
CA PRO A 65 -3.46 -11.92 11.06
C PRO A 65 -1.99 -11.91 11.50
N LEU A 66 -1.17 -11.09 10.84
CA LEU A 66 0.25 -10.96 11.16
C LEU A 66 0.45 -9.72 12.04
N GLY A 67 0.85 -9.91 13.29
CA GLY A 67 1.30 -8.81 14.14
C GLY A 67 2.69 -8.36 13.70
N LEU A 68 2.80 -7.15 13.14
CA LEU A 68 4.11 -6.64 12.69
C LEU A 68 5.03 -6.33 13.88
N TRP A 69 4.50 -5.71 14.92
CA TRP A 69 5.27 -5.42 16.13
C TRP A 69 5.51 -6.68 16.96
N GLY A 70 6.78 -7.06 17.12
CA GLY A 70 7.18 -8.25 17.86
C GLY A 70 6.99 -9.57 17.12
N GLY A 71 6.29 -9.57 15.98
CA GLY A 71 6.14 -10.73 15.11
C GLY A 71 6.97 -10.70 13.83
N VAL A 72 7.60 -9.57 13.49
CA VAL A 72 8.53 -9.44 12.37
C VAL A 72 9.84 -8.80 12.83
N ASP A 73 10.97 -9.37 12.41
CA ASP A 73 12.27 -8.74 12.49
C ASP A 73 12.49 -7.89 11.22
N PRO A 74 12.43 -6.54 11.31
CA PRO A 74 12.56 -5.67 10.15
C PRO A 74 13.97 -5.65 9.56
N SER A 75 15.00 -6.02 10.34
CA SER A 75 16.40 -6.03 9.88
C SER A 75 16.72 -7.25 9.02
N ARG A 76 16.01 -8.37 9.25
CA ARG A 76 16.17 -9.63 8.51
C ARG A 76 15.02 -9.90 7.53
N GLY A 77 13.90 -9.17 7.67
CA GLY A 77 12.67 -9.43 6.95
C GLY A 77 12.10 -10.81 7.27
N GLU A 78 12.21 -11.27 8.52
CA GLU A 78 11.80 -12.60 8.95
C GLU A 78 10.61 -12.52 9.91
N ILE A 79 9.66 -13.43 9.79
CA ILE A 79 8.56 -13.56 10.75
C ILE A 79 9.08 -14.34 11.95
N ILE A 80 9.06 -13.72 13.13
CA ILE A 80 9.66 -14.25 14.36
C ILE A 80 8.63 -14.63 15.44
N ASP A 81 7.34 -14.35 15.23
CA ASP A 81 6.29 -14.79 16.17
C ASP A 81 6.17 -16.32 16.16
N PRO A 82 6.53 -17.03 17.25
CA PRO A 82 6.49 -18.49 17.30
C PRO A 82 5.07 -19.07 17.20
N HIS A 83 4.03 -18.25 17.41
CA HIS A 83 2.63 -18.68 17.28
C HIS A 83 2.08 -18.48 15.87
N HIS A 84 2.80 -17.75 15.01
CA HIS A 84 2.34 -17.47 13.65
C HIS A 84 2.71 -18.64 12.72
N PRO A 85 1.79 -19.10 11.83
CA PRO A 85 2.05 -20.23 10.92
C PRO A 85 3.24 -20.03 9.98
N LEU A 86 3.61 -18.78 9.73
CA LEU A 86 4.73 -18.39 8.87
C LEU A 86 6.03 -18.12 9.66
N CYS A 87 6.11 -18.49 10.94
CA CYS A 87 7.33 -18.29 11.74
C CYS A 87 8.57 -18.90 11.05
N GLY A 88 9.65 -18.14 10.98
CA GLY A 88 10.92 -18.50 10.33
C GLY A 88 10.97 -18.24 8.83
N GLU A 89 9.85 -17.84 8.22
CA GLU A 89 9.81 -17.48 6.80
C GLU A 89 10.28 -16.03 6.55
N SER A 90 10.92 -15.82 5.40
CA SER A 90 11.39 -14.50 4.98
C SER A 90 10.41 -13.79 4.05
N LEU A 91 10.02 -12.58 4.42
CA LEU A 91 9.15 -11.67 3.68
C LEU A 91 9.79 -11.15 2.39
N VAL A 92 11.12 -11.12 2.31
CA VAL A 92 11.88 -10.39 1.29
C VAL A 92 11.51 -10.84 -0.12
N GLY A 93 10.97 -9.91 -0.92
CA GLY A 93 10.58 -10.18 -2.31
C GLY A 93 9.38 -11.11 -2.49
N ARG A 94 8.67 -11.48 -1.43
CA ARG A 94 7.47 -12.32 -1.47
C ARG A 94 6.21 -11.48 -1.70
N ALA A 95 5.15 -12.13 -2.16
CA ALA A 95 3.81 -11.56 -2.12
C ALA A 95 3.16 -11.98 -0.79
N LEU A 96 3.15 -11.06 0.19
CA LEU A 96 2.57 -11.32 1.50
C LEU A 96 1.05 -11.22 1.41
N VAL A 97 0.33 -12.32 1.69
CA VAL A 97 -1.13 -12.38 1.67
C VAL A 97 -1.63 -12.73 3.07
N VAL A 98 -2.08 -11.73 3.81
CA VAL A 98 -2.54 -11.86 5.20
C VAL A 98 -3.81 -11.03 5.39
N PRO A 99 -4.71 -11.35 6.33
CA PRO A 99 -5.98 -10.63 6.45
C PRO A 99 -5.78 -9.14 6.76
N HIS A 100 -5.14 -8.84 7.89
CA HIS A 100 -4.85 -7.50 8.41
C HIS A 100 -3.78 -7.63 9.54
N ASP A 101 -3.37 -6.51 10.14
CA ASP A 101 -2.48 -6.53 11.30
C ASP A 101 -3.22 -7.04 12.55
N GLN A 102 -2.50 -7.65 13.50
CA GLN A 102 -3.10 -8.16 14.74
C GLN A 102 -3.54 -7.05 15.73
N GLY A 103 -3.31 -5.76 15.41
CA GLY A 103 -3.85 -4.61 16.14
C GLY A 103 -2.80 -3.81 16.92
N SER A 104 -1.60 -3.62 16.36
CA SER A 104 -0.53 -2.82 16.98
C SER A 104 -0.46 -1.40 16.43
N ASP A 105 -0.46 -0.40 17.33
CA ASP A 105 -0.24 1.00 16.95
C ASP A 105 1.16 1.28 16.39
N ILE A 106 2.11 0.35 16.60
CA ILE A 106 3.52 0.49 16.22
C ILE A 106 3.84 -0.33 14.95
N GLY A 107 2.93 -1.20 14.50
CA GLY A 107 3.16 -2.09 13.36
C GLY A 107 3.59 -1.36 12.08
N GLY A 108 3.01 -0.18 11.82
CA GLY A 108 3.36 0.66 10.67
C GLY A 108 4.80 1.18 10.71
N ALA A 109 5.34 1.45 11.90
CA ALA A 109 6.75 1.82 12.04
C ALA A 109 7.67 0.63 11.74
N VAL A 110 7.30 -0.59 12.15
CA VAL A 110 8.08 -1.80 11.82
C VAL A 110 8.08 -2.07 10.32
N LEU A 111 6.94 -1.92 9.64
CA LEU A 111 6.90 -2.03 8.19
C LEU A 111 7.79 -0.98 7.52
N LEU A 112 7.76 0.26 7.99
CA LEU A 112 8.63 1.33 7.51
C LEU A 112 10.11 0.96 7.66
N GLU A 113 10.52 0.38 8.80
CA GLU A 113 11.88 -0.12 9.01
C GLU A 113 12.24 -1.23 8.01
N ALA A 114 11.36 -2.21 7.80
CA ALA A 114 11.59 -3.29 6.84
C ALA A 114 11.73 -2.76 5.39
N ILE A 115 10.90 -1.77 5.00
CA ILE A 115 11.00 -1.11 3.68
C ILE A 115 12.32 -0.39 3.55
N TYR A 116 12.71 0.37 4.57
CA TYR A 116 13.96 1.14 4.58
C TYR A 116 15.21 0.25 4.53
N ALA A 117 15.17 -0.90 5.22
CA ALA A 117 16.24 -1.90 5.21
C ALA A 117 16.28 -2.73 3.92
N GLY A 118 15.34 -2.54 2.98
CA GLY A 118 15.23 -3.34 1.76
C GLY A 118 14.80 -4.79 2.03
N GLN A 119 14.19 -5.04 3.19
CA GLN A 119 13.76 -6.37 3.64
C GLN A 119 12.24 -6.57 3.54
N ALA A 120 11.54 -5.63 2.91
CA ALA A 120 10.09 -5.69 2.75
C ALA A 120 9.65 -6.71 1.69
N PRO A 121 8.38 -7.16 1.75
CA PRO A 121 7.77 -7.93 0.67
C PRO A 121 7.71 -7.13 -0.64
N ALA A 122 7.61 -7.85 -1.76
CA ALA A 122 7.42 -7.23 -3.08
C ALA A 122 6.03 -6.59 -3.22
N LEU A 123 5.03 -7.12 -2.51
CA LEU A 123 3.69 -6.56 -2.40
C LEU A 123 2.96 -7.15 -1.18
N ILE A 124 1.98 -6.42 -0.68
CA ILE A 124 1.11 -6.84 0.43
C ILE A 124 -0.33 -6.89 -0.06
N VAL A 125 -1.02 -8.00 0.23
CA VAL A 125 -2.44 -8.23 -0.08
C VAL A 125 -3.19 -8.44 1.23
N LEU A 126 -4.23 -7.64 1.45
CA LEU A 126 -5.07 -7.63 2.65
C LEU A 126 -6.52 -8.02 2.34
N ASP A 127 -7.25 -8.54 3.34
CA ASP A 127 -8.69 -8.83 3.25
C ASP A 127 -9.56 -7.60 3.58
N ARG A 128 -8.96 -6.59 4.20
CA ARG A 128 -9.57 -5.30 4.53
C ARG A 128 -8.50 -4.22 4.61
N ALA A 129 -8.93 -2.96 4.52
CA ALA A 129 -8.03 -1.84 4.71
C ALA A 129 -7.51 -1.81 6.16
N ASP A 130 -6.19 -1.77 6.31
CA ASP A 130 -5.51 -1.63 7.59
C ASP A 130 -4.73 -0.32 7.59
N GLY A 131 -5.15 0.64 8.42
CA GLY A 131 -4.55 1.97 8.43
C GLY A 131 -3.19 2.03 9.12
N ILE A 132 -2.81 1.03 9.92
CA ILE A 132 -1.46 0.94 10.50
C ILE A 132 -0.47 0.48 9.43
N ILE A 133 -0.79 -0.61 8.73
CA ILE A 133 0.04 -1.12 7.62
C ILE A 133 0.13 -0.05 6.52
N ALA A 134 -1.01 0.55 6.15
CA ALA A 134 -1.03 1.60 5.14
C ALA A 134 -0.19 2.81 5.54
N LEU A 135 -0.26 3.28 6.80
CA LEU A 135 0.52 4.43 7.25
C LEU A 135 2.03 4.22 7.06
N GLY A 136 2.55 3.03 7.40
CA GLY A 136 3.96 2.70 7.23
C GLY A 136 4.43 2.81 5.78
N ALA A 137 3.68 2.20 4.86
CA ALA A 137 4.01 2.22 3.44
C ALA A 137 3.76 3.57 2.77
N ILE A 138 2.69 4.29 3.13
CA ILE A 138 2.39 5.64 2.63
C ILE A 138 3.51 6.62 3.03
N VAL A 139 3.98 6.56 4.27
CA VAL A 139 5.08 7.42 4.74
C VAL A 139 6.39 7.07 4.03
N ALA A 140 6.68 5.78 3.84
CA ALA A 140 7.84 5.35 3.06
C ALA A 140 7.81 5.93 1.65
N GLU A 141 6.65 5.91 0.99
CA GLU A 141 6.48 6.39 -0.38
C GLU A 141 6.62 7.91 -0.47
N GLU A 142 5.87 8.66 0.35
CA GLU A 142 5.80 10.12 0.25
C GLU A 142 7.06 10.81 0.80
N VAL A 143 7.64 10.27 1.88
CA VAL A 143 8.76 10.92 2.57
C VAL A 143 10.09 10.33 2.10
N LEU A 144 10.23 9.01 2.05
CA LEU A 144 11.50 8.34 1.73
C LEU A 144 11.65 8.00 0.24
N SER A 145 10.58 8.09 -0.54
CA SER A 145 10.54 7.67 -1.95
C SER A 145 10.83 6.16 -2.12
N LEU A 146 10.37 5.36 -1.15
CA LEU A 146 10.42 3.89 -1.16
C LEU A 146 8.98 3.37 -1.18
N SER A 147 8.65 2.50 -2.14
CA SER A 147 7.27 2.01 -2.29
C SER A 147 7.22 0.50 -2.14
N VAL A 148 6.23 0.04 -1.37
CA VAL A 148 5.76 -1.33 -1.36
C VAL A 148 4.26 -1.27 -1.61
N PRO A 149 3.78 -1.83 -2.74
CA PRO A 149 2.37 -1.73 -3.07
C PRO A 149 1.52 -2.53 -2.10
N ILE A 150 0.37 -1.96 -1.75
CA ILE A 150 -0.61 -2.57 -0.84
C ILE A 150 -1.96 -2.60 -1.53
N VAL A 151 -2.53 -3.80 -1.61
CA VAL A 151 -3.85 -4.02 -2.19
C VAL A 151 -4.79 -4.66 -1.17
N VAL A 152 -6.07 -4.30 -1.27
CA VAL A 152 -7.16 -4.83 -0.45
C VAL A 152 -8.12 -5.54 -1.38
N LEU A 153 -8.44 -6.79 -1.07
CA LEU A 153 -9.33 -7.63 -1.86
C LEU A 153 -10.55 -8.03 -1.05
N ASP A 154 -11.68 -8.21 -1.72
CA ASP A 154 -12.83 -8.87 -1.10
C ASP A 154 -12.52 -10.34 -0.76
N ALA A 155 -13.41 -10.97 0.02
CA ALA A 155 -13.22 -12.34 0.49
C ALA A 155 -12.99 -13.36 -0.64
N ALA A 156 -13.66 -13.17 -1.78
CA ALA A 156 -13.55 -14.05 -2.95
C ALA A 156 -12.16 -13.96 -3.60
N ARG A 157 -11.73 -12.73 -3.93
CA ARG A 157 -10.43 -12.45 -4.55
C ARG A 157 -9.28 -12.71 -3.58
N PHE A 158 -9.47 -12.49 -2.29
CA PHE A 158 -8.50 -12.81 -1.25
C PHE A 158 -8.28 -14.34 -1.12
N ALA A 159 -9.33 -15.16 -1.18
CA ALA A 159 -9.20 -16.62 -1.18
C ALA A 159 -8.45 -17.13 -2.44
N LEU A 160 -8.69 -16.51 -3.60
CA LEU A 160 -7.93 -16.79 -4.82
C LEU A 160 -6.45 -16.40 -4.68
N ALA A 161 -6.17 -15.23 -4.09
CA ALA A 161 -4.81 -14.76 -3.85
C ALA A 161 -4.02 -15.70 -2.92
N GLN A 162 -4.65 -16.20 -1.84
CA GLN A 162 -4.03 -17.18 -0.94
C GLN A 162 -3.67 -18.50 -1.64
N SER A 163 -4.41 -18.87 -2.69
CA SER A 163 -4.23 -20.11 -3.45
C SER A 163 -3.33 -19.95 -4.68
N ALA A 164 -2.95 -18.72 -5.02
CA ALA A 164 -2.05 -18.43 -6.11
C ALA A 164 -0.62 -18.87 -5.77
N ARG A 165 0.19 -19.14 -6.79
CA ARG A 165 1.63 -19.41 -6.64
C ARG A 165 2.44 -18.12 -6.73
N LEU A 166 2.03 -17.23 -7.63
CA LEU A 166 2.68 -15.97 -7.93
C LEU A 166 1.61 -14.89 -8.02
N ILE A 167 1.88 -13.72 -7.46
CA ILE A 167 1.07 -12.53 -7.65
C ILE A 167 1.93 -11.46 -8.27
N THR A 168 1.41 -10.80 -9.30
CA THR A 168 2.03 -9.66 -9.94
C THR A 168 1.06 -8.49 -9.97
N LEU A 169 1.48 -7.34 -9.48
CA LEU A 169 0.79 -6.07 -9.63
C LEU A 169 1.56 -5.23 -10.66
N HIS A 170 0.88 -4.83 -11.72
CA HIS A 170 1.40 -3.92 -12.73
C HIS A 170 0.93 -2.49 -12.49
N ARG A 171 1.65 -1.52 -13.09
CA ARG A 171 1.17 -0.14 -13.24
C ARG A 171 -0.24 -0.11 -13.81
N GLY A 172 -1.02 0.86 -13.35
CA GLY A 172 -2.43 0.98 -13.74
C GLY A 172 -3.36 0.04 -12.96
N ARG A 173 -2.91 -0.49 -11.81
CA ARG A 173 -3.72 -1.27 -10.86
C ARG A 173 -4.20 -2.61 -11.41
N GLN A 174 -3.43 -3.23 -12.30
CA GLN A 174 -3.74 -4.56 -12.82
C GLN A 174 -3.09 -5.63 -11.95
N LEU A 175 -3.91 -6.43 -11.26
CA LEU A 175 -3.47 -7.54 -10.43
C LEU A 175 -3.61 -8.85 -11.20
N VAL A 176 -2.53 -9.62 -11.28
CA VAL A 176 -2.47 -10.93 -11.93
C VAL A 176 -2.14 -11.99 -10.88
N LEU A 177 -3.04 -12.96 -10.72
CA LEU A 177 -2.86 -14.15 -9.89
C LEU A 177 -2.50 -15.31 -10.81
N SER A 178 -1.39 -15.99 -10.56
CA SER A 178 -0.96 -17.14 -11.38
C SER A 178 -0.76 -18.39 -10.51
N GLY A 179 -1.28 -19.54 -10.94
CA GLY A 179 -1.12 -20.79 -10.20
C GLY A 179 -1.99 -21.95 -10.70
N PRO A 180 -1.57 -23.20 -10.45
CA PRO A 180 -2.25 -24.39 -10.96
C PRO A 180 -3.61 -24.67 -10.28
N HIS A 181 -3.85 -24.12 -9.08
CA HIS A 181 -5.05 -24.36 -8.29
C HIS A 181 -6.15 -23.30 -8.51
N LEU A 182 -5.94 -22.32 -9.38
CA LEU A 182 -6.89 -21.21 -9.59
C LEU A 182 -8.14 -21.65 -10.36
N ALA A 183 -8.00 -22.54 -11.35
CA ALA A 183 -9.12 -22.97 -12.20
C ALA A 183 -10.28 -23.63 -11.42
N GLY A 184 -9.98 -24.37 -10.35
CA GLY A 184 -11.01 -25.03 -9.53
C GLY A 184 -11.75 -24.05 -8.61
N LEU A 185 -11.04 -23.09 -8.03
CA LEU A 185 -11.60 -22.10 -7.10
C LEU A 185 -12.37 -20.99 -7.83
N ALA A 186 -11.86 -20.55 -8.97
CA ALA A 186 -12.52 -19.60 -9.87
C ALA A 186 -13.97 -20.00 -10.20
N ASN A 187 -14.19 -21.27 -10.57
CA ASN A 187 -15.50 -21.79 -10.93
C ASN A 187 -16.48 -21.87 -9.75
N VAL A 188 -15.96 -22.06 -8.52
CA VAL A 188 -16.77 -22.18 -7.31
C VAL A 188 -17.13 -20.79 -6.74
N ILE A 189 -16.18 -19.86 -6.81
CA ILE A 189 -16.30 -18.55 -6.15
C ILE A 189 -16.98 -17.52 -7.05
N ALA A 190 -16.75 -17.56 -8.37
CA ALA A 190 -17.20 -16.51 -9.29
C ALA A 190 -18.46 -16.85 -10.11
N GLY A 191 -19.12 -17.99 -9.87
CA GLY A 191 -20.37 -18.34 -10.56
C GLY A 191 -20.32 -18.37 -12.11
N GLY A 192 -19.12 -18.42 -12.70
CA GLY A 192 -18.91 -18.38 -14.15
C GLY A 192 -18.63 -16.99 -14.74
N GLU A 193 -18.70 -15.90 -13.97
CA GLU A 193 -18.36 -14.56 -14.47
C GLU A 193 -16.99 -14.11 -13.97
N LEU A 194 -15.94 -14.56 -14.66
CA LEU A 194 -14.61 -13.94 -14.60
C LEU A 194 -14.37 -13.23 -15.93
N GLY A 195 -15.17 -12.21 -16.17
CA GLY A 195 -15.05 -11.31 -17.31
C GLY A 195 -14.32 -10.05 -16.89
N HIS A 196 -13.30 -9.68 -17.67
CA HIS A 196 -12.60 -8.39 -17.65
C HIS A 196 -13.40 -7.25 -17.01
N GLU A 197 -13.08 -6.91 -15.77
CA GLU A 197 -13.56 -5.67 -15.16
C GLU A 197 -12.80 -4.51 -15.81
N GLN A 198 -13.52 -3.59 -16.46
CA GLN A 198 -12.91 -2.44 -17.11
C GLN A 198 -12.19 -1.57 -16.07
N PRO A 199 -11.05 -0.93 -16.43
CA PRO A 199 -10.36 -0.03 -15.51
C PRO A 199 -11.37 1.00 -14.99
N PRO A 200 -11.51 1.16 -13.66
CA PRO A 200 -12.54 2.03 -13.11
C PRO A 200 -12.33 3.45 -13.62
N ALA A 201 -13.32 3.94 -14.36
CA ALA A 201 -13.38 5.34 -14.74
C ALA A 201 -13.68 6.16 -13.49
N THR A 202 -12.89 7.23 -13.30
CA THR A 202 -13.02 8.28 -12.27
C THR A 202 -12.35 8.00 -10.92
N ALA A 203 -11.70 9.05 -10.40
CA ALA A 203 -10.88 9.05 -9.20
C ALA A 203 -11.74 8.81 -7.96
N ALA A 204 -11.29 7.95 -7.04
CA ALA A 204 -12.10 7.54 -5.89
C ALA A 204 -12.31 8.64 -4.82
N ASN A 205 -12.14 9.93 -5.13
CA ASN A 205 -12.17 11.00 -4.14
C ASN A 205 -12.60 12.38 -4.67
N ASP A 206 -13.61 12.42 -5.53
CA ASP A 206 -14.13 13.69 -6.08
C ASP A 206 -14.88 14.53 -5.02
N GLY A 207 -15.18 13.95 -3.84
CA GLY A 207 -15.93 14.58 -2.74
C GLY A 207 -15.11 15.09 -1.55
N PHE A 208 -13.78 14.94 -1.55
CA PHE A 208 -12.96 15.40 -0.41
C PHE A 208 -12.72 16.91 -0.48
N ALA A 209 -13.28 17.67 0.47
CA ALA A 209 -13.22 19.12 0.47
C ALA A 209 -11.83 19.64 0.88
N LEU A 210 -11.09 20.22 -0.08
CA LEU A 210 -9.80 20.86 0.17
C LEU A 210 -9.95 22.37 0.34
N SER A 211 -9.43 22.91 1.45
CA SER A 211 -9.34 24.35 1.63
C SER A 211 -8.26 24.97 0.71
N PRO A 212 -8.28 26.29 0.46
CA PRO A 212 -7.20 26.96 -0.27
C PRO A 212 -5.82 26.75 0.38
N ARG A 213 -5.77 26.59 1.71
CA ARG A 213 -4.54 26.30 2.44
C ARG A 213 -4.01 24.89 2.12
N ASP A 214 -4.91 23.91 2.05
CA ASP A 214 -4.53 22.53 1.71
C ASP A 214 -3.97 22.45 0.28
N ARG A 215 -4.61 23.16 -0.66
CA ARG A 215 -4.16 23.26 -2.05
C ARG A 215 -2.77 23.88 -2.17
N ARG A 216 -2.53 25.04 -1.56
CA ARG A 216 -1.19 25.67 -1.54
C ARG A 216 -0.10 24.74 -0.99
N CYS A 217 -0.43 23.97 0.05
CA CYS A 217 0.49 23.00 0.61
C CYS A 217 0.81 21.86 -0.39
N LEU A 218 -0.20 21.36 -1.10
CA LEU A 218 -0.03 20.35 -2.16
C LEU A 218 0.71 20.87 -3.39
N ASP A 219 0.51 22.14 -3.74
CA ASP A 219 1.19 22.83 -4.83
C ASP A 219 2.68 23.06 -4.50
N GLY A 220 3.04 22.94 -3.22
CA GLY A 220 4.41 23.02 -2.73
C GLY A 220 4.84 24.41 -2.28
N GLU A 221 3.92 25.36 -2.17
CA GLU A 221 4.20 26.73 -1.71
C GLU A 221 4.75 26.75 -0.27
N ASN A 222 4.38 25.76 0.55
CA ASN A 222 4.86 25.58 1.92
C ASN A 222 6.14 24.73 2.03
N GLY A 223 6.79 24.44 0.89
CA GLY A 223 7.99 23.62 0.81
C GLY A 223 7.72 22.11 0.64
N PRO A 224 8.76 21.35 0.28
CA PRO A 224 8.63 19.93 -0.04
C PRO A 224 8.21 19.08 1.16
N ALA A 225 8.63 19.44 2.38
CA ALA A 225 8.22 18.77 3.62
C ALA A 225 6.72 18.87 3.88
N ALA A 226 6.19 20.10 3.83
CA ALA A 226 4.77 20.32 4.04
C ALA A 226 3.94 19.63 2.96
N ARG A 227 4.40 19.63 1.70
CA ARG A 227 3.75 18.92 0.61
C ARG A 227 3.67 17.40 0.83
N ALA A 228 4.79 16.77 1.18
CA ALA A 228 4.82 15.33 1.44
C ALA A 228 3.96 14.96 2.67
N ALA A 229 4.09 15.71 3.76
CA ALA A 229 3.27 15.54 4.95
C ALA A 229 1.77 15.69 4.64
N MET A 230 1.38 16.67 3.81
CA MET A 230 -0.01 16.87 3.39
C MET A 230 -0.53 15.70 2.57
N ARG A 231 0.28 15.12 1.69
CA ARG A 231 -0.11 13.91 0.93
C ARG A 231 -0.35 12.72 1.85
N VAL A 232 0.51 12.51 2.85
CA VAL A 232 0.30 11.48 3.88
C VAL A 232 -1.03 11.72 4.61
N VAL A 233 -1.26 12.94 5.11
CA VAL A 233 -2.50 13.31 5.83
C VAL A 233 -3.74 13.05 4.97
N LEU A 234 -3.73 13.45 3.70
CA LEU A 234 -4.88 13.26 2.81
C LEU A 234 -5.13 11.78 2.48
N ARG A 235 -4.09 11.00 2.23
CA ARG A 235 -4.24 9.56 1.97
C ARG A 235 -4.80 8.84 3.19
N MET A 236 -4.32 9.19 4.39
CA MET A 236 -4.88 8.66 5.63
C MET A 236 -6.31 9.13 5.89
N ALA A 237 -6.63 10.40 5.63
CA ALA A 237 -7.98 10.93 5.76
C ALA A 237 -8.96 10.16 4.87
N ARG A 238 -8.59 9.91 3.62
CA ARG A 238 -9.39 9.13 2.66
C ARG A 238 -9.56 7.68 3.12
N LEU A 239 -8.49 7.07 3.61
CA LEU A 239 -8.54 5.70 4.14
C LEU A 239 -9.48 5.57 5.36
N GLN A 240 -9.53 6.61 6.18
CA GLN A 240 -10.41 6.70 7.36
C GLN A 240 -11.84 7.10 7.01
N GLY A 241 -12.14 7.39 5.74
CA GLY A 241 -13.46 7.87 5.30
C GLY A 241 -13.77 9.30 5.72
N ALA A 242 -12.76 10.10 6.08
CA ALA A 242 -12.95 11.51 6.38
C ALA A 242 -13.32 12.28 5.10
N CYS A 243 -14.23 13.24 5.22
CA CYS A 243 -14.68 14.07 4.09
C CYS A 243 -13.93 15.42 4.00
N GLU A 244 -13.25 15.82 5.07
CA GLU A 244 -12.55 17.09 5.18
C GLU A 244 -11.36 17.02 6.15
N LEU A 245 -10.53 18.06 6.13
CA LEU A 245 -9.46 18.30 7.10
C LEU A 245 -9.83 19.46 8.03
N VAL A 246 -9.53 19.30 9.32
CA VAL A 246 -9.72 20.32 10.35
C VAL A 246 -8.38 20.92 10.79
N ASP A 247 -8.41 22.18 11.22
CA ASP A 247 -7.24 22.85 11.77
C ASP A 247 -6.91 22.31 13.17
N VAL A 248 -5.63 22.01 13.40
CA VAL A 248 -5.14 21.53 14.68
C VAL A 248 -4.01 22.43 15.17
N ALA A 249 -4.20 23.01 16.36
CA ALA A 249 -3.23 23.92 16.97
C ALA A 249 -2.13 23.18 17.76
N ARG A 250 -2.41 21.97 18.26
CA ARG A 250 -1.47 21.16 19.02
C ARG A 250 -1.65 19.68 18.68
N VAL A 251 -0.54 19.00 18.42
CA VAL A 251 -0.55 17.56 18.12
C VAL A 251 0.13 16.82 19.26
N ALA A 252 -0.63 15.96 19.92
CA ALA A 252 -0.11 14.94 20.80
C ALA A 252 -0.07 13.61 20.05
N PHE A 253 1.03 12.88 20.13
CA PHE A 253 1.17 11.59 19.48
C PHE A 253 1.84 10.56 20.39
N ASP A 254 1.57 9.29 20.13
CA ASP A 254 2.02 8.14 20.91
C ASP A 254 2.61 7.06 20.00
N GLY A 255 3.25 6.05 20.59
CA GLY A 255 3.97 5.02 19.87
C GLY A 255 5.33 5.47 19.34
N TYR A 256 5.86 6.61 19.81
CA TYR A 256 7.14 7.21 19.35
C TYR A 256 8.40 6.41 19.72
N ARG A 257 8.27 5.13 20.04
CA ARG A 257 9.40 4.28 20.40
C ARG A 257 10.32 4.15 19.19
N TYR A 258 11.61 4.37 19.42
CA TYR A 258 12.63 4.15 18.41
C TYR A 258 12.63 2.68 18.00
N ALA A 259 12.04 2.40 16.83
CA ALA A 259 12.00 1.07 16.25
C ALA A 259 13.27 0.79 15.41
N GLY A 260 13.86 1.83 14.84
CA GLY A 260 15.05 1.72 14.00
C GLY A 260 15.40 3.04 13.26
N PRO A 261 16.34 2.98 12.30
CA PRO A 261 16.82 4.13 11.55
C PRO A 261 15.75 4.82 10.69
N ALA A 262 14.78 4.09 10.17
CA ALA A 262 13.83 4.63 9.20
C ALA A 262 12.98 5.73 9.81
N GLY A 263 12.53 5.53 11.06
CA GLY A 263 11.79 6.56 11.78
C GLY A 263 12.58 7.85 11.98
N LEU A 264 13.87 7.74 12.28
CA LEU A 264 14.77 8.89 12.37
C LEU A 264 14.97 9.54 11.00
N ALA A 265 15.17 8.76 9.94
CA ALA A 265 15.31 9.27 8.58
C ALA A 265 14.08 10.06 8.11
N VAL A 266 12.87 9.61 8.47
CA VAL A 266 11.62 10.37 8.23
C VAL A 266 11.64 11.71 8.94
N ALA A 267 11.94 11.72 10.24
CA ALA A 267 11.97 12.94 11.04
C ALA A 267 13.06 13.92 10.54
N GLU A 268 14.23 13.41 10.21
CA GLU A 268 15.33 14.19 9.64
C GLU A 268 14.99 14.75 8.27
N ARG A 269 14.34 13.97 7.40
CA ARG A 269 13.94 14.45 6.07
C ARG A 269 12.86 15.51 6.15
N LEU A 270 11.89 15.34 7.05
CA LEU A 270 10.87 16.36 7.30
C LEU A 270 11.47 17.65 7.88
N ALA A 271 12.43 17.54 8.81
CA ALA A 271 13.10 18.70 9.42
C ALA A 271 14.19 19.32 8.54
N GLY A 272 14.78 18.54 7.64
CA GLY A 272 15.96 18.86 6.84
C GLY A 272 15.64 19.26 5.41
N TRP A 273 14.38 19.22 4.97
CA TRP A 273 13.99 19.57 3.59
C TRP A 273 14.23 21.04 3.20
N GLU A 274 14.67 21.89 4.14
CA GLU A 274 15.25 23.21 3.88
C GLU A 274 16.72 23.16 3.42
N LYS A 275 17.41 22.03 3.57
CA LYS A 275 18.79 21.74 3.13
C LYS A 275 18.79 20.45 2.30
N ALA A 276 18.63 20.61 1.00
CA ALA A 276 18.45 19.50 0.07
C ALA A 276 19.65 18.54 -0.03
N ALA A 277 19.28 17.29 -0.34
CA ALA A 277 20.04 16.31 -1.09
C ALA A 277 21.23 15.64 -0.37
N ASP A 278 20.93 14.65 0.47
CA ASP A 278 21.63 13.38 0.35
C ASP A 278 20.69 12.25 0.75
N ARG A 279 20.79 11.11 0.05
CA ARG A 279 20.21 9.85 0.50
C ARG A 279 20.93 9.51 1.81
N PRO A 280 20.26 9.46 2.98
CA PRO A 280 20.94 8.96 4.17
C PRO A 280 21.40 7.53 3.86
N GLY A 281 22.71 7.30 3.95
CA GLY A 281 23.27 5.96 3.82
C GLY A 281 22.74 5.05 4.94
N PRO A 282 22.97 3.73 4.87
CA PRO A 282 22.67 2.86 5.99
C PRO A 282 23.48 3.36 7.19
N VAL A 283 22.81 3.99 8.14
CA VAL A 283 23.41 4.34 9.42
C VAL A 283 23.40 3.06 10.24
N ASP A 284 24.58 2.61 10.65
CA ASP A 284 24.72 1.48 11.57
C ASP A 284 24.00 1.82 12.88
N THR A 285 22.78 1.30 13.03
CA THR A 285 21.89 1.63 14.14
C THR A 285 21.84 0.53 15.17
N VAL A 286 22.67 0.67 16.20
CA VAL A 286 22.27 0.20 17.52
C VAL A 286 21.23 1.22 18.04
N ALA A 287 20.14 0.73 18.64
CA ALA A 287 19.19 1.58 19.37
C ALA A 287 19.91 2.28 20.52
N THR A 288 20.48 3.44 20.25
CA THR A 288 21.24 4.23 21.22
C THR A 288 20.31 5.22 21.91
N PRO A 289 20.54 5.50 23.21
CA PRO A 289 19.87 6.61 23.91
C PRO A 289 19.98 7.94 23.15
N GLU A 290 21.09 8.14 22.44
CA GLU A 290 21.36 9.31 21.61
C GLU A 290 20.42 9.42 20.40
N ALA A 291 20.19 8.32 19.66
CA ALA A 291 19.28 8.32 18.51
C ALA A 291 17.82 8.58 18.94
N SER A 292 17.42 8.00 20.07
CA SER A 292 16.08 8.22 20.64
C SER A 292 15.89 9.67 21.09
N LYS A 293 16.90 10.26 21.73
CA LYS A 293 16.91 11.69 22.08
C LYS A 293 16.86 12.57 20.85
N ARG A 294 17.61 12.23 19.80
CA ARG A 294 17.63 12.99 18.55
C ARG A 294 16.28 12.99 17.85
N LEU A 295 15.63 11.82 17.78
CA LEU A 295 14.27 11.70 17.26
C LEU A 295 13.31 12.60 18.05
N LEU A 296 13.38 12.56 19.38
CA LEU A 296 12.56 13.41 20.26
C LEU A 296 12.75 14.91 19.96
N GLU A 297 14.00 15.37 19.85
CA GLU A 297 14.34 16.76 19.52
C GLU A 297 13.76 17.17 18.17
N LEU A 298 13.85 16.31 17.15
CA LEU A 298 13.30 16.59 15.82
C LEU A 298 11.78 16.66 15.85
N CYS A 299 11.12 15.73 16.55
CA CYS A 299 9.67 15.75 16.69
C CYS A 299 9.18 17.04 17.38
N GLN A 300 9.86 17.49 18.43
CA GLN A 300 9.54 18.75 19.12
C GLN A 300 9.75 19.96 18.20
N ARG A 301 10.84 19.98 17.41
CA ARG A 301 11.10 21.03 16.42
C ARG A 301 10.03 21.11 15.33
N LEU A 302 9.46 19.97 14.95
CA LEU A 302 8.37 19.88 13.97
C LEU A 302 6.98 20.22 14.57
N GLY A 303 6.93 20.65 15.84
CA GLY A 303 5.70 21.13 16.49
C GLY A 303 4.86 20.03 17.16
N GLY A 304 5.37 18.80 17.23
CA GLY A 304 4.67 17.70 17.85
C GLY A 304 5.10 17.45 19.31
N SER A 305 4.13 17.12 20.17
CA SER A 305 4.37 16.82 21.60
C SER A 305 4.20 15.32 21.87
N PRO A 306 5.28 14.59 22.19
CA PRO A 306 5.18 13.19 22.57
C PRO A 306 4.46 13.06 23.92
N VAL A 307 3.48 12.16 24.00
CA VAL A 307 2.81 11.86 25.27
C VAL A 307 3.75 11.00 26.11
N SER A 308 4.34 11.56 27.16
CA SER A 308 5.01 10.77 28.19
C SER A 308 3.94 10.02 28.99
N THR A 309 4.22 8.80 29.41
CA THR A 309 3.35 7.82 30.12
C THR A 309 2.77 8.28 31.48
N ALA A 310 2.34 9.54 31.62
CA ALA A 310 1.64 10.05 32.77
C ALA A 310 0.47 10.95 32.32
N ALA A 311 -0.73 10.37 32.43
CA ALA A 311 -2.07 10.95 32.28
C ALA A 311 -2.58 11.17 30.84
N PRO A 312 -3.59 10.37 30.39
CA PRO A 312 -4.35 10.72 29.21
C PRO A 312 -5.22 11.94 29.54
N SER A 313 -4.88 13.11 29.01
CA SER A 313 -5.81 14.24 29.06
C SER A 313 -6.97 13.92 28.11
N ALA A 314 -7.99 13.28 28.67
CA ALA A 314 -9.17 12.76 28.01
C ALA A 314 -10.00 13.84 27.30
N ARG A 315 -9.65 14.15 26.03
CA ARG A 315 -10.56 14.73 25.03
C ARG A 315 -10.33 14.22 23.61
N HIS A 316 -9.10 13.86 23.24
CA HIS A 316 -8.77 13.25 21.94
C HIS A 316 -7.67 12.18 22.15
N PRO A 317 -7.80 10.98 21.58
CA PRO A 317 -6.73 9.99 21.63
C PRO A 317 -5.49 10.53 20.89
N PRO A 318 -4.26 10.21 21.35
CA PRO A 318 -3.02 10.67 20.72
C PRO A 318 -2.92 10.13 19.29
N TRP A 319 -2.28 10.79 18.33
CA TRP A 319 -2.15 10.22 16.98
C TRP A 319 -1.03 9.16 16.92
N PRO A 320 -1.06 8.19 15.99
CA PRO A 320 0.13 7.39 15.69
C PRO A 320 1.27 8.33 15.29
N TRP A 321 2.46 8.16 15.86
CA TRP A 321 3.52 9.17 15.80
C TRP A 321 3.91 9.60 14.38
N LEU A 322 3.95 8.70 13.39
CA LEU A 322 4.23 9.04 12.00
C LEU A 322 3.17 9.97 11.39
N LEU A 323 1.90 9.69 11.63
CA LEU A 323 0.79 10.54 11.20
C LEU A 323 0.78 11.85 11.99
N GLY A 324 1.02 11.77 13.31
CA GLY A 324 1.12 12.93 14.20
C GLY A 324 2.20 13.93 13.76
N LEU A 325 3.36 13.45 13.30
CA LEU A 325 4.40 14.31 12.74
C LEU A 325 3.93 15.03 11.48
N CYS A 326 3.25 14.33 10.56
CA CYS A 326 2.72 14.94 9.35
C CYS A 326 1.62 15.98 9.65
N ILE A 327 0.78 15.70 10.65
CA ILE A 327 -0.23 16.65 11.15
C ILE A 327 0.46 17.86 11.78
N ALA A 328 1.53 17.68 12.54
CA ALA A 328 2.27 18.78 13.18
C ALA A 328 2.91 19.72 12.14
N VAL A 329 3.49 19.15 11.08
CA VAL A 329 4.07 19.91 9.97
C VAL A 329 3.02 20.71 9.19
N THR A 330 1.84 20.13 8.98
CA THR A 330 0.79 20.76 8.14
C THR A 330 -0.17 21.65 8.94
N GLY A 331 -0.35 21.36 10.23
CA GLY A 331 -1.40 21.89 11.09
C GLY A 331 -2.80 21.40 10.73
N ARG A 332 -2.92 20.28 9.99
CA ARG A 332 -4.19 19.78 9.42
C ARG A 332 -4.37 18.30 9.77
N ALA A 333 -5.55 17.91 10.22
CA ALA A 333 -5.85 16.52 10.59
C ALA A 333 -7.15 16.02 9.95
N PRO A 334 -7.30 14.69 9.76
CA PRO A 334 -8.57 14.07 9.36
C PRO A 334 -9.69 14.40 10.37
N ALA A 335 -10.88 14.72 9.85
CA ALA A 335 -12.09 14.81 10.65
C ALA A 335 -12.71 13.42 10.83
N LEU A 336 -13.03 13.05 12.07
CA LEU A 336 -13.91 11.91 12.37
C LEU A 336 -15.35 12.21 11.92
N ALA A 337 -16.19 11.17 11.87
CA ALA A 337 -17.59 11.29 11.47
C ALA A 337 -18.43 12.27 12.32
N ASP A 338 -17.96 12.61 13.53
CA ASP A 338 -18.57 13.61 14.42
C ASP A 338 -17.98 15.03 14.24
N GLY A 339 -17.15 15.24 13.21
CA GLY A 339 -16.50 16.50 12.88
C GLY A 339 -15.29 16.86 13.77
N ARG A 340 -14.89 15.97 14.69
CA ARG A 340 -13.74 16.21 15.58
C ARG A 340 -12.44 15.68 14.98
N PRO A 341 -11.27 16.24 15.34
CA PRO A 341 -10.00 15.63 14.98
C PRO A 341 -9.81 14.28 15.70
N GLY A 342 -9.49 13.23 14.95
CA GLY A 342 -9.11 11.92 15.47
C GLY A 342 -8.76 10.90 14.37
N SER A 343 -8.05 9.83 14.72
CA SER A 343 -7.43 8.95 13.72
C SER A 343 -8.28 7.75 13.28
N GLY A 344 -9.34 7.36 13.99
CA GLY A 344 -10.09 6.12 13.69
C GLY A 344 -9.25 4.82 13.73
N LEU A 345 -7.95 4.92 14.07
CA LEU A 345 -7.01 3.81 14.16
C LEU A 345 -7.05 3.22 15.58
N PRO A 346 -6.79 1.91 15.74
CA PRO A 346 -6.70 1.30 17.06
C PRO A 346 -5.67 2.02 17.92
N PHE A 347 -5.97 2.08 19.22
CA PHE A 347 -5.10 2.62 20.25
C PHE A 347 -4.81 1.58 21.32
N SER A 348 -3.53 1.26 21.50
CA SER A 348 -2.97 0.42 22.53
C SER A 348 -2.48 1.32 23.66
N GLY A 349 -3.36 1.54 24.65
CA GLY A 349 -3.04 2.26 25.88
C GLY A 349 -2.11 1.50 26.81
#